data_AF-A0A0N4ZCC7-F1
#
_entry.id   AF-A0A0N4ZCC7-F1
#
_cell.length_a   1.000
_cell.length_b   1.000
_cell.length_c   1.000
_cell.angle_alpha   90.00
_cell.angle_beta   90.00
_cell.angle_gamma   90.00
#
_symmetry.space_group_name_H-M   'P 1'
#
loop_
_entity.id
_entity.type
_entity.pdbx_description
1 polymer ?
#
loop_
_entity_poly.entity_id
_entity_poly.type
_entity_poly.pdbx_seq_one_letter_code
_entity_poly.pdbx_strand_id
1 'polypeptide(L)'
;MHGRFKRDFMFVSDKNVSDPACFKSCNDEWISDFEKHFSINHTEFYDFPFHPTLLEYSNFIKYCELADKQTNCFINKCDDQSADKVFSPSNYICQFKRAQFVQARPCLEETEPLTFLKCDQECHKKALKGLELSGRDSMGTVYSSNDLDRYEKELNLLCGFQECYKDCHKDIVKEFCSPSLSNTVYTLIDQYVKWHATDIYDWHILSNNLEKLPYSCLRLTGYAPVSDKVAKLIAIS
;
A
#
# COMPACT_ATOMS: atom_id res chain seq x y z
N MET A 1 -20.18 12.42 -5.97
CA MET A 1 -18.98 11.81 -6.59
C MET A 1 -18.34 10.91 -5.54
N HIS A 2 -18.29 9.60 -5.77
CA HIS A 2 -17.53 8.69 -4.91
C HIS A 2 -16.12 8.60 -5.50
N GLY A 3 -15.20 9.43 -5.02
CA GLY A 3 -13.78 9.34 -5.40
C GLY A 3 -13.13 8.13 -4.72
N ARG A 4 -12.15 7.51 -5.40
CA ARG A 4 -11.25 6.56 -4.73
C ARG A 4 -10.26 7.37 -3.90
N PHE A 5 -10.08 6.99 -2.65
CA PHE A 5 -9.19 7.70 -1.73
C PHE A 5 -7.89 6.92 -1.59
N LYS A 6 -6.77 7.55 -1.96
CA LYS A 6 -5.43 7.06 -1.70
C LYS A 6 -5.22 6.85 -0.20
N ARG A 7 -4.61 5.72 0.18
CA ARG A 7 -4.27 5.35 1.57
C ARG A 7 -2.78 5.03 1.67
N ASP A 8 -1.96 6.06 1.48
CA ASP A 8 -0.52 5.97 1.72
C ASP A 8 -0.21 6.73 3.00
N PHE A 9 0.44 6.05 3.93
CA PHE A 9 0.85 6.60 5.21
C PHE A 9 2.35 6.37 5.33
N MET A 10 3.10 7.44 5.52
CA MET A 10 4.54 7.37 5.74
C MET A 10 4.82 7.71 7.19
N PHE A 11 5.46 6.79 7.91
CA PHE A 11 5.91 7.02 9.27
C PHE A 11 7.42 7.23 9.28
N VAL A 12 7.87 8.31 9.92
CA VAL A 12 9.31 8.60 10.08
C VAL A 12 9.67 8.38 11.56
N SER A 13 10.54 7.40 11.83
CA SER A 13 10.99 7.11 13.20
C SER A 13 12.11 8.04 13.65
N ASP A 14 12.20 8.30 14.96
CA ASP A 14 13.29 9.08 15.58
C ASP A 14 14.68 8.43 15.43
N LYS A 15 14.76 7.17 14.99
CA LYS A 15 16.04 6.49 14.68
C LYS A 15 16.50 6.73 13.24
N ASN A 16 15.57 7.06 12.34
CA ASN A 16 15.82 7.44 10.95
C ASN A 16 15.48 8.92 10.74
N VAL A 17 16.12 9.80 11.52
CA VAL A 17 16.13 11.25 11.27
C VAL A 17 17.06 11.54 10.07
N SER A 18 16.84 10.85 8.97
CA SER A 18 17.27 11.32 7.67
C SER A 18 16.26 12.41 7.29
N ASP A 19 16.74 13.66 7.28
CA ASP A 19 16.00 14.91 7.04
C ASP A 19 14.60 14.72 6.39
N PRO A 20 13.50 14.80 7.16
CA PRO A 20 12.14 14.65 6.63
C PRO A 20 11.81 15.62 5.49
N ALA A 21 12.48 16.78 5.44
CA ALA A 21 12.33 17.73 4.34
C ALA A 21 12.96 17.21 3.03
N CYS A 22 14.01 16.39 3.12
CA CYS A 22 14.63 15.76 1.95
C CYS A 22 13.67 14.76 1.29
N PHE A 23 13.11 13.82 2.07
CA PHE A 23 12.13 12.85 1.53
C PHE A 23 10.92 13.54 0.94
N LYS A 24 10.42 14.58 1.63
CA LYS A 24 9.33 15.41 1.11
C LYS A 24 9.72 16.04 -0.24
N SER A 25 10.92 16.60 -0.39
CA SER A 25 11.37 17.17 -1.66
C SER A 25 11.46 16.13 -2.77
N CYS A 26 11.95 14.93 -2.49
CA CYS A 26 11.98 13.83 -3.48
C CYS A 26 10.56 13.39 -3.87
N ASN A 27 9.63 13.33 -2.91
CA ASN A 27 8.23 13.05 -3.16
C ASN A 27 7.55 14.15 -3.99
N ASP A 28 7.79 15.42 -3.69
CA ASP A 28 7.24 16.55 -4.43
C ASP A 28 7.75 16.55 -5.90
N GLU A 29 9.02 16.19 -6.13
CA GLU A 29 9.58 16.03 -7.47
C GLU A 29 8.89 14.88 -8.23
N TRP A 30 8.69 13.73 -7.57
CA TRP A 30 7.97 12.60 -8.15
C TRP A 30 6.51 12.94 -8.47
N ILE A 31 5.80 13.61 -7.56
CA ILE A 31 4.42 14.05 -7.75
C ILE A 31 4.33 14.97 -8.97
N SER A 32 5.23 15.94 -9.08
CA SER A 32 5.24 16.88 -10.21
C SER A 32 5.45 16.17 -11.55
N ASP A 33 6.42 15.25 -11.62
CA ASP A 33 6.70 14.47 -12.84
C ASP A 33 5.55 13.50 -13.17
N PHE A 34 4.95 12.88 -12.16
CA PHE A 34 3.81 11.98 -12.29
C PHE A 34 2.59 12.71 -12.86
N GLU A 35 2.15 13.80 -12.21
CA GLU A 35 0.97 14.55 -12.62
C GLU A 35 1.14 15.12 -14.03
N LYS A 36 2.34 15.59 -14.36
CA LYS A 36 2.69 16.07 -15.71
C LYS A 36 2.59 14.97 -16.77
N HIS A 37 3.04 13.76 -16.47
CA HIS A 37 3.05 12.68 -17.46
C HIS A 37 1.67 12.05 -17.63
N PHE A 38 1.02 11.68 -16.53
CA PHE A 38 -0.22 10.93 -16.56
C PHE A 38 -1.46 11.81 -16.70
N SER A 39 -1.32 13.13 -16.55
CA SER A 39 -2.44 14.09 -16.55
C SER A 39 -3.54 13.71 -15.53
N ILE A 40 -3.12 13.11 -14.42
CA ILE A 40 -3.97 12.69 -13.29
C ILE A 40 -3.39 13.33 -12.05
N ASN A 41 -4.25 13.87 -11.18
CA ASN A 41 -3.81 14.40 -9.89
C ASN A 41 -3.31 13.24 -9.01
N HIS A 42 -2.16 13.38 -8.35
CA HIS A 42 -1.62 12.28 -7.54
C HIS A 42 -2.57 11.87 -6.40
N THR A 43 -3.47 12.77 -6.00
CA THR A 43 -4.50 12.49 -4.98
C THR A 43 -5.57 11.52 -5.48
N GLU A 44 -5.76 11.41 -6.80
CA GLU A 44 -6.71 10.48 -7.44
C GLU A 44 -6.06 9.12 -7.78
N PHE A 45 -4.72 9.09 -7.78
CA PHE A 45 -3.95 7.88 -8.02
C PHE A 45 -3.88 7.00 -6.75
N TYR A 46 -3.88 5.69 -6.92
CA TYR A 46 -3.73 4.72 -5.84
C TYR A 46 -2.87 3.55 -6.30
N ASP A 47 -1.96 3.13 -5.44
CA ASP A 47 -1.03 2.05 -5.79
C ASP A 47 -1.66 0.66 -5.58
N PHE A 48 -2.62 0.53 -4.67
CA PHE A 48 -3.35 -0.72 -4.42
C PHE A 48 -4.85 -0.51 -4.68
N PRO A 49 -5.50 -1.37 -5.49
CA PRO A 49 -5.05 -2.64 -6.08
C PRO A 49 -4.41 -2.50 -7.48
N PHE A 50 -3.66 -1.41 -7.71
CA PHE A 50 -3.14 -0.90 -8.98
C PHE A 50 -4.17 -0.07 -9.76
N HIS A 51 -3.86 1.21 -9.95
CA HIS A 51 -4.66 2.13 -10.77
C HIS A 51 -4.76 1.68 -12.24
N PRO A 52 -5.91 1.81 -12.93
CA PRO A 52 -6.09 1.44 -14.35
C PRO A 52 -5.02 2.04 -15.26
N THR A 53 -4.55 3.24 -14.96
CA THR A 53 -3.43 3.87 -15.68
C THR A 53 -2.19 2.99 -15.76
N LEU A 54 -1.88 2.23 -14.70
CA LEU A 54 -0.74 1.30 -14.68
C LEU A 54 -1.02 -0.01 -15.40
N LEU A 55 -2.28 -0.27 -15.77
CA LEU A 55 -2.65 -1.47 -16.50
C LEU A 55 -2.35 -1.33 -17.99
N GLU A 56 -2.02 -0.14 -18.51
CA GLU A 56 -1.42 0.00 -19.83
C GLU A 56 0.10 -0.19 -19.76
N TYR A 57 0.68 -0.99 -20.65
CA TYR A 57 2.11 -1.34 -20.58
C TYR A 57 3.05 -0.13 -20.71
N SER A 58 2.77 0.78 -21.64
CA SER A 58 3.54 2.03 -21.84
C SER A 58 3.58 2.87 -20.56
N ASN A 59 2.41 3.07 -19.94
CA ASN A 59 2.25 3.81 -18.69
C ASN A 59 2.94 3.11 -17.52
N PHE A 60 2.86 1.77 -17.44
CA PHE A 60 3.58 0.99 -16.45
C PHE A 60 5.10 1.19 -16.55
N ILE A 61 5.66 1.11 -17.76
CA ILE A 61 7.09 1.36 -17.97
C ILE A 61 7.45 2.76 -17.50
N LYS A 62 6.63 3.76 -17.84
CA LYS A 62 6.90 5.13 -17.40
C LYS A 62 6.82 5.30 -15.89
N TYR A 63 5.80 4.71 -15.26
CA TYR A 63 5.66 4.72 -13.81
C TYR A 63 6.91 4.14 -13.14
N CYS A 64 7.45 3.03 -13.67
CA CYS A 64 8.69 2.45 -13.15
C CYS A 64 9.93 3.33 -13.36
N GLU A 65 10.04 4.05 -14.47
CA GLU A 65 11.11 5.05 -14.63
C GLU A 65 11.03 6.16 -13.58
N LEU A 66 9.82 6.66 -13.30
CA LEU A 66 9.62 7.69 -12.28
C LEU A 66 9.89 7.15 -10.87
N ALA A 67 9.48 5.92 -10.59
CA ALA A 67 9.79 5.24 -9.33
C ALA A 67 11.29 5.05 -9.13
N ASP A 68 12.03 4.58 -10.15
CA ASP A 68 13.48 4.44 -10.08
C ASP A 68 14.16 5.79 -9.85
N LYS A 69 13.66 6.88 -10.47
CA LYS A 69 14.15 8.24 -10.22
C LYS A 69 13.93 8.67 -8.76
N GLN A 70 12.76 8.37 -8.19
CA GLN A 70 12.43 8.68 -6.80
C GLN A 70 13.30 7.89 -5.82
N THR A 71 13.45 6.59 -6.02
CA THR A 71 14.33 5.73 -5.20
C THR A 71 15.78 6.23 -5.26
N ASN A 72 16.27 6.60 -6.44
CA ASN A 72 17.59 7.22 -6.58
C ASN A 72 17.70 8.59 -5.88
N CYS A 73 16.61 9.36 -5.81
CA CYS A 73 16.58 10.60 -5.06
C CYS A 73 16.78 10.33 -3.55
N PHE A 74 16.09 9.34 -3.00
CA PHE A 74 16.26 8.94 -1.60
C PHE A 74 17.70 8.47 -1.30
N ILE A 75 18.27 7.62 -2.16
CA ILE A 75 19.64 7.12 -1.99
C ILE A 75 20.67 8.25 -2.07
N ASN A 76 20.60 9.07 -3.12
CA ASN A 76 21.68 10.01 -3.41
C ASN A 76 21.53 11.37 -2.70
N LYS A 77 20.29 11.84 -2.49
CA LYS A 77 20.03 13.15 -1.86
C LYS A 77 19.75 13.01 -0.36
N CYS A 78 19.09 11.93 0.08
CA CYS A 78 18.68 11.74 1.47
C CYS A 78 19.52 10.70 2.23
N ASP A 79 20.56 10.15 1.58
CA ASP A 79 21.48 9.14 2.12
C ASP A 79 20.78 7.86 2.63
N ASP A 80 19.64 7.51 2.03
CA ASP A 80 18.92 6.29 2.36
C ASP A 80 19.37 5.13 1.47
N GLN A 81 20.46 4.47 1.88
CA GLN A 81 21.03 3.31 1.19
C GLN A 81 20.15 2.05 1.26
N SER A 82 18.99 2.12 1.91
CA SER A 82 18.02 1.03 2.01
C SER A 82 16.82 1.20 1.07
N ALA A 83 16.66 2.36 0.43
CA ALA A 83 15.47 2.71 -0.34
C ALA A 83 15.14 1.75 -1.49
N ASP A 84 16.12 1.03 -2.04
CA ASP A 84 15.95 0.02 -3.10
C ASP A 84 15.57 -1.37 -2.58
N LYS A 85 15.64 -1.59 -1.26
CA LYS A 85 15.42 -2.88 -0.60
C LYS A 85 14.17 -2.91 0.28
N VAL A 86 13.69 -1.74 0.69
CA VAL A 86 12.47 -1.60 1.48
C VAL A 86 11.23 -1.77 0.62
N PHE A 87 10.13 -2.20 1.24
CA PHE A 87 8.86 -2.24 0.55
C PHE A 87 8.40 -0.83 0.20
N SER A 88 8.11 -0.60 -1.06
CA SER A 88 7.21 0.43 -1.52
C SER A 88 6.31 -0.16 -2.59
N PRO A 89 5.10 0.38 -2.80
CA PRO A 89 4.23 -0.13 -3.86
C PRO A 89 4.90 -0.14 -5.23
N SER A 90 5.72 0.89 -5.50
CA SER A 90 6.48 1.03 -6.73
C SER A 90 7.63 0.03 -6.82
N ASN A 91 8.47 -0.14 -5.79
CA ASN A 91 9.53 -1.17 -5.76
C ASN A 91 8.94 -2.56 -5.96
N TYR A 92 7.78 -2.84 -5.35
CA TYR A 92 7.10 -4.11 -5.50
C TYR A 92 6.80 -4.46 -6.96
N ILE A 93 6.13 -3.58 -7.71
CA ILE A 93 5.77 -3.89 -9.11
C ILE A 93 6.89 -3.59 -10.10
N CYS A 94 7.79 -2.65 -9.83
CA CYS A 94 8.82 -2.23 -10.78
C CYS A 94 10.14 -2.99 -10.65
N GLN A 95 10.50 -3.43 -9.45
CA GLN A 95 11.77 -4.09 -9.18
C GLN A 95 11.57 -5.56 -8.80
N PHE A 96 10.70 -5.86 -7.84
CA PHE A 96 10.60 -7.22 -7.27
C PHE A 96 9.68 -8.16 -8.06
N LYS A 97 8.60 -7.63 -8.65
CA LYS A 97 7.54 -8.42 -9.30
C LYS A 97 7.22 -7.97 -10.72
N ARG A 98 8.14 -7.27 -11.40
CA ARG A 98 7.92 -6.71 -12.74
C ARG A 98 7.41 -7.72 -13.75
N ALA A 99 8.03 -8.89 -13.83
CA ALA A 99 7.61 -9.94 -14.76
C ALA A 99 6.20 -10.47 -14.42
N GLN A 100 5.92 -10.70 -13.14
CA GLN A 100 4.61 -11.16 -12.68
C GLN A 100 3.52 -10.11 -12.92
N PHE A 101 3.81 -8.82 -12.69
CA PHE A 101 2.88 -7.73 -12.96
C PHE A 101 2.54 -7.64 -14.47
N VAL A 102 3.56 -7.65 -15.33
CA VAL A 102 3.36 -7.64 -16.79
C VAL A 102 2.53 -8.84 -17.26
N GLN A 103 2.76 -10.02 -16.67
CA GLN A 103 1.97 -11.21 -16.95
C GLN A 103 0.53 -11.10 -16.44
N ALA A 104 0.32 -10.53 -15.25
CA ALA A 104 -0.99 -10.36 -14.61
C ALA A 104 -1.86 -9.28 -15.27
N ARG A 105 -1.22 -8.28 -15.89
CA ARG A 105 -1.84 -7.06 -16.44
C ARG A 105 -3.10 -7.29 -17.27
N PRO A 106 -3.16 -8.23 -18.25
CA PRO A 106 -4.36 -8.39 -19.07
C PRO A 106 -5.61 -8.76 -18.26
N CYS A 107 -5.46 -9.60 -17.23
CA CYS A 107 -6.57 -9.98 -16.36
C CYS A 107 -6.96 -8.86 -15.39
N LEU A 108 -5.96 -8.13 -14.87
CA LEU A 108 -6.22 -6.94 -14.05
C LEU A 108 -7.01 -5.90 -14.87
N GLU A 109 -6.63 -5.67 -16.12
CA GLU A 109 -7.30 -4.75 -17.05
C GLU A 109 -8.75 -5.18 -17.33
N GLU A 110 -8.97 -6.47 -17.59
CA GLU A 110 -10.30 -7.03 -17.83
C GLU A 110 -11.22 -6.96 -16.60
N THR A 111 -10.67 -7.08 -15.40
CA THR A 111 -11.45 -7.14 -14.15
C THR A 111 -11.55 -5.80 -13.40
N GLU A 112 -10.79 -4.78 -13.79
CA GLU A 112 -10.73 -3.47 -13.12
C GLU A 112 -12.11 -2.84 -12.88
N PRO A 113 -13.02 -2.73 -13.89
CA PRO A 113 -14.29 -2.05 -13.68
C PRO A 113 -15.18 -2.73 -12.63
N LEU A 114 -15.18 -4.07 -12.62
CA LEU A 114 -15.99 -4.86 -11.68
C LEU A 114 -15.37 -4.87 -10.28
N THR A 115 -14.06 -5.02 -10.20
CA THR A 115 -13.35 -5.02 -8.92
C THR A 115 -13.44 -3.64 -8.25
N PHE A 116 -13.47 -2.56 -9.03
CA PHE A 116 -13.81 -1.24 -8.52
C PHE A 116 -15.24 -1.16 -8.00
N LEU A 117 -16.22 -1.48 -8.85
CA LEU A 117 -17.63 -1.29 -8.47
C LEU A 117 -18.03 -2.14 -7.27
N LYS A 118 -17.47 -3.35 -7.17
CA LYS A 118 -17.83 -4.32 -6.14
C LYS A 118 -16.86 -4.29 -4.96
N CYS A 119 -15.58 -4.58 -5.19
CA CYS A 119 -14.64 -4.80 -4.09
C CYS A 119 -14.22 -3.50 -3.42
N ASP A 120 -13.79 -2.50 -4.20
CA ASP A 120 -13.35 -1.21 -3.65
C ASP A 120 -14.46 -0.55 -2.81
N GLN A 121 -15.67 -0.42 -3.37
CA GLN A 121 -16.79 0.21 -2.67
C GLN A 121 -17.24 -0.57 -1.42
N GLU A 122 -17.40 -1.89 -1.52
CA GLU A 122 -17.83 -2.69 -0.37
C GLU A 122 -16.78 -2.71 0.73
N CYS A 123 -15.50 -2.83 0.37
CA CYS A 123 -14.41 -2.88 1.34
C CYS A 123 -14.14 -1.53 1.98
N HIS A 124 -14.30 -0.42 1.24
CA HIS A 124 -14.29 0.90 1.84
C HIS A 124 -15.42 1.07 2.87
N LYS A 125 -16.66 0.68 2.52
CA LYS A 125 -17.79 0.74 3.46
C LYS A 125 -17.56 -0.14 4.69
N LYS A 126 -17.00 -1.34 4.52
CA LYS A 126 -16.66 -2.24 5.62
C LYS A 126 -15.57 -1.66 6.51
N ALA A 127 -14.50 -1.14 5.93
CA ALA A 127 -13.39 -0.56 6.67
C ALA A 127 -13.83 0.68 7.48
N LEU A 128 -14.75 1.48 6.95
CA LEU A 128 -15.27 2.68 7.62
C LEU A 128 -16.42 2.39 8.61
N LYS A 129 -16.91 1.15 8.70
CA LYS A 129 -18.08 0.82 9.50
C LYS A 129 -17.80 1.00 10.99
N GLY A 130 -18.52 1.91 11.65
CA GLY A 130 -18.41 2.14 13.09
C GLY A 130 -17.32 3.13 13.49
N LEU A 131 -16.74 3.86 12.53
CA LEU A 131 -15.76 4.92 12.79
C LEU A 131 -16.39 6.30 12.65
N GLU A 132 -16.08 7.20 13.58
CA GLU A 132 -16.38 8.62 13.41
C GLU A 132 -15.43 9.22 12.35
N LEU A 133 -16.00 9.73 11.26
CA LEU A 133 -15.24 10.32 10.14
C LEU A 133 -14.64 11.69 10.49
N SER A 134 -15.06 12.30 11.60
CA SER A 134 -14.48 13.53 12.15
C SER A 134 -13.14 13.21 12.78
N GLY A 135 -12.04 13.63 12.13
CA GLY A 135 -10.68 13.42 12.61
C GLY A 135 -9.80 12.55 11.71
N ARG A 136 -10.23 12.26 10.48
CA ARG A 136 -9.35 11.66 9.47
C ARG A 136 -8.31 12.66 8.98
N ASP A 137 -7.06 12.21 8.94
CA ASP A 137 -5.97 12.99 8.41
C ASP A 137 -6.02 13.05 6.87
N SER A 138 -5.41 14.09 6.31
CA SER A 138 -5.31 14.27 4.85
C SER A 138 -4.47 13.14 4.22
N MET A 139 -4.71 12.87 2.93
CA MET A 139 -3.88 11.92 2.18
C MET A 139 -2.44 12.45 2.08
N GLY A 140 -1.46 11.55 2.18
CA GLY A 140 -0.04 11.92 2.17
C GLY A 140 0.45 12.58 3.46
N THR A 141 -0.33 12.51 4.54
CA THR A 141 0.14 12.94 5.88
C THR A 141 1.33 12.08 6.30
N VAL A 142 2.42 12.76 6.69
CA VAL A 142 3.60 12.13 7.25
C VAL A 142 3.47 12.15 8.76
N TYR A 143 3.56 10.98 9.38
CA TYR A 143 3.42 10.82 10.83
C TYR A 143 4.78 10.85 11.50
N SER A 144 4.85 11.56 12.63
CA SER A 144 5.99 11.55 13.53
C SER A 144 5.74 10.62 14.72
N SER A 145 6.77 10.40 15.54
CA SER A 145 6.66 9.68 16.81
C SER A 145 5.55 10.21 17.74
N ASN A 146 5.23 11.50 17.66
CA ASN A 146 4.16 12.11 18.44
C ASN A 146 2.75 11.76 17.95
N ASP A 147 2.62 11.17 16.75
CA ASP A 147 1.34 10.91 16.08
C ASP A 147 0.99 9.42 16.00
N LEU A 148 1.68 8.59 16.78
CA LEU A 148 1.62 7.13 16.67
C LEU A 148 0.18 6.58 16.77
N ASP A 149 -0.61 7.03 17.74
CA ASP A 149 -1.98 6.53 17.91
C ASP A 149 -2.90 6.90 16.72
N ARG A 150 -2.60 7.99 16.00
CA ARG A 150 -3.32 8.35 14.76
C ARG A 150 -2.87 7.48 13.60
N TYR A 151 -1.57 7.27 13.48
CA TYR A 151 -0.98 6.37 12.51
C TYR A 151 -1.56 4.96 12.62
N GLU A 152 -1.66 4.40 13.83
CA GLU A 152 -2.20 3.05 14.03
C GLU A 152 -3.67 2.90 13.62
N LYS A 153 -4.48 3.96 13.81
CA LYS A 153 -5.88 3.96 13.36
C LYS A 153 -5.97 3.89 11.84
N GLU A 154 -5.13 4.65 11.14
CA GLU A 154 -5.09 4.66 9.68
C GLU A 154 -4.49 3.36 9.12
N LEU A 155 -3.50 2.75 9.80
CA LEU A 155 -3.02 1.40 9.48
C LEU A 155 -4.10 0.34 9.63
N ASN A 156 -4.88 0.37 10.71
CA ASN A 156 -5.98 -0.57 10.92
C ASN A 156 -7.00 -0.49 9.77
N LEU A 157 -7.31 0.72 9.31
CA LEU A 157 -8.16 0.98 8.15
C LEU A 157 -7.57 0.40 6.86
N LEU A 158 -6.28 0.61 6.61
CA LEU A 158 -5.58 0.14 5.42
C LEU A 158 -5.51 -1.37 5.35
N CYS A 159 -5.05 -2.03 6.41
CA CYS A 159 -4.94 -3.48 6.48
C CYS A 159 -6.31 -4.16 6.41
N GLY A 160 -7.33 -3.62 7.09
CA GLY A 160 -8.70 -4.12 6.96
C GLY A 160 -9.26 -4.01 5.54
N PHE A 161 -8.96 -2.90 4.84
CA PHE A 161 -9.33 -2.75 3.43
C PHE A 161 -8.58 -3.75 2.52
N GLN A 162 -7.26 -3.88 2.68
CA GLN A 162 -6.42 -4.78 1.87
C GLN A 162 -6.86 -6.24 2.00
N GLU A 163 -7.18 -6.68 3.22
CA GLU A 163 -7.71 -8.01 3.45
C GLU A 163 -9.04 -8.23 2.71
N CYS A 164 -10.01 -7.33 2.96
CA CYS A 164 -11.32 -7.43 2.32
C CYS A 164 -11.22 -7.40 0.80
N TYR A 165 -10.40 -6.49 0.26
CA TYR A 165 -10.26 -6.33 -1.17
C TYR A 165 -9.67 -7.60 -1.80
N LYS A 166 -8.60 -8.15 -1.21
CA LYS A 166 -7.97 -9.39 -1.70
C LYS A 166 -8.98 -10.54 -1.80
N ASP A 167 -9.80 -10.72 -0.77
CA ASP A 167 -10.78 -11.81 -0.73
C ASP A 167 -11.89 -11.61 -1.77
N CYS A 168 -12.43 -10.39 -1.89
CA CYS A 168 -13.42 -10.07 -2.91
C CYS A 168 -12.88 -10.22 -4.34
N HIS A 169 -11.67 -9.70 -4.57
CA HIS A 169 -11.00 -9.69 -5.87
C HIS A 169 -10.71 -11.11 -6.38
N LYS A 170 -10.36 -12.03 -5.47
CA LYS A 170 -10.09 -13.44 -5.78
C LYS A 170 -11.25 -14.11 -6.53
N ASP A 171 -12.49 -13.83 -6.13
CA ASP A 171 -13.65 -14.45 -6.74
C ASP A 171 -13.91 -13.89 -8.13
N ILE A 172 -13.76 -12.58 -8.32
CA ILE A 172 -13.90 -11.93 -9.63
C ILE A 172 -12.84 -12.46 -10.61
N VAL A 173 -11.58 -12.44 -10.23
CA VAL A 173 -10.49 -12.87 -11.11
C VAL A 173 -10.60 -14.35 -11.53
N LYS A 174 -11.16 -15.21 -10.68
CA LYS A 174 -11.42 -16.62 -11.04
C LYS A 174 -12.53 -16.78 -12.08
N GLU A 175 -13.51 -15.87 -12.10
CA GLU A 175 -14.65 -15.94 -13.00
C GLU A 175 -14.28 -15.44 -14.40
N PHE A 176 -13.42 -14.41 -14.49
CA PHE A 176 -13.12 -13.73 -15.77
C PHE A 176 -11.84 -14.23 -16.45
N CYS A 177 -10.86 -14.73 -15.69
CA CYS A 177 -9.55 -15.05 -16.25
C CYS A 177 -9.27 -16.56 -16.27
N SER A 178 -8.35 -16.99 -17.14
CA SER A 178 -7.91 -18.39 -17.18
C SER A 178 -7.29 -18.82 -15.84
N PRO A 179 -7.39 -20.10 -15.42
CA PRO A 179 -6.90 -20.53 -14.10
C PRO A 179 -5.43 -20.18 -13.83
N SER A 180 -4.56 -20.26 -14.84
CA SER A 180 -3.16 -19.88 -14.72
C SER A 180 -3.01 -18.38 -14.46
N LEU A 181 -3.74 -17.55 -15.20
CA LEU A 181 -3.64 -16.09 -15.10
C LEU A 181 -4.29 -15.59 -13.80
N SER A 182 -5.43 -16.17 -13.41
CA SER A 182 -6.06 -15.91 -12.12
C SER A 182 -5.14 -16.24 -10.95
N ASN A 183 -4.39 -17.34 -11.04
CA ASN A 183 -3.42 -17.71 -10.00
C ASN A 183 -2.24 -16.72 -9.94
N THR A 184 -1.73 -16.25 -11.09
CA THR A 184 -0.70 -15.21 -11.14
C THR A 184 -1.19 -13.92 -10.49
N VAL A 185 -2.39 -13.45 -10.84
CA VAL A 185 -2.99 -12.23 -10.30
C VAL A 185 -3.26 -12.35 -8.79
N TYR A 186 -3.84 -13.47 -8.35
CA TYR A 186 -4.07 -13.72 -6.93
C TYR A 186 -2.75 -13.74 -6.14
N THR A 187 -1.72 -14.41 -6.66
CA THR A 187 -0.40 -14.46 -6.04
C THR A 187 0.22 -13.07 -5.94
N LEU A 188 0.09 -12.26 -6.99
CA LEU A 188 0.61 -10.89 -7.03
C LEU A 188 -0.08 -9.99 -6.00
N ILE A 189 -1.39 -10.05 -5.86
CA ILE A 189 -2.13 -9.26 -4.86
C ILE A 189 -1.86 -9.78 -3.44
N ASP A 190 -1.87 -11.10 -3.21
CA ASP A 190 -1.60 -11.70 -1.91
C ASP A 190 -0.18 -11.38 -1.42
N GLN A 191 0.81 -11.43 -2.31
CA GLN A 191 2.20 -11.07 -1.99
C GLN A 191 2.36 -9.57 -1.72
N TYR A 192 1.67 -8.69 -2.45
CA TYR A 192 1.67 -7.25 -2.16
C TYR A 192 1.21 -7.01 -0.72
N VAL A 193 0.04 -7.55 -0.37
CA VAL A 193 -0.59 -7.34 0.93
C VAL A 193 0.28 -7.92 2.05
N LYS A 194 0.85 -9.11 1.86
CA LYS A 194 1.76 -9.73 2.84
C LYS A 194 3.03 -8.92 3.03
N TRP A 195 3.68 -8.50 1.95
CA TRP A 195 4.95 -7.76 2.04
C TRP A 195 4.74 -6.40 2.69
N HIS A 196 3.66 -5.70 2.33
CA HIS A 196 3.28 -4.47 3.00
C HIS A 196 3.03 -4.67 4.51
N ALA A 197 2.28 -5.71 4.89
CA ALA A 197 2.02 -6.03 6.29
C ALA A 197 3.30 -6.42 7.05
N THR A 198 4.20 -7.18 6.41
CA THR A 198 5.51 -7.56 7.00
C THR A 198 6.40 -6.35 7.19
N ASP A 199 6.45 -5.42 6.23
CA ASP A 199 7.20 -4.17 6.36
C ASP A 199 6.70 -3.32 7.54
N ILE A 200 5.38 -3.17 7.68
CA ILE A 200 4.75 -2.54 8.85
C ILE A 200 5.14 -3.28 10.14
N TYR A 201 5.07 -4.60 10.16
CA TYR A 201 5.42 -5.40 11.35
C TYR A 201 6.88 -5.25 11.75
N ASP A 202 7.80 -5.33 10.79
CA ASP A 202 9.24 -5.18 11.02
C ASP A 202 9.55 -3.78 11.54
N TRP A 203 8.89 -2.75 10.98
CA TRP A 203 8.99 -1.38 11.49
C TRP A 203 8.59 -1.29 12.97
N HIS A 204 7.45 -1.89 13.37
CA HIS A 204 7.00 -1.92 14.77
C HIS A 204 7.97 -2.64 15.71
N ILE A 205 8.63 -3.70 15.25
CA ILE A 205 9.70 -4.37 16.03
C ILE A 205 10.88 -3.43 16.21
N LEU A 206 11.38 -2.83 15.14
CA LEU A 206 12.58 -1.98 15.15
C LEU A 206 12.37 -0.68 15.95
N SER A 207 11.14 -0.18 15.97
CA SER A 207 10.73 0.99 16.74
C SER A 207 10.33 0.67 18.18
N ASN A 208 10.27 -0.62 18.57
CA ASN A 208 9.80 -1.08 19.88
C ASN A 208 8.36 -0.61 20.21
N ASN A 209 7.46 -0.72 19.23
CA ASN A 209 6.03 -0.39 19.35
C ASN A 209 5.13 -1.59 19.00
N LEU A 210 5.63 -2.83 19.05
CA LEU A 210 4.91 -4.02 18.57
C LEU A 210 3.53 -4.20 19.24
N GLU A 211 3.39 -3.77 20.48
CA GLU A 211 2.13 -3.79 21.23
C GLU A 211 1.05 -2.88 20.64
N LYS A 212 1.43 -1.87 19.85
CA LYS A 212 0.51 -0.94 19.19
C LYS A 212 0.10 -1.38 17.78
N LEU A 213 0.75 -2.40 17.22
CA LEU A 213 0.46 -2.91 15.88
C LEU A 213 -1.01 -3.36 15.77
N PRO A 214 -1.81 -2.82 14.83
CA PRO A 214 -3.18 -3.25 14.62
C PRO A 214 -3.26 -4.74 14.31
N TYR A 215 -4.19 -5.42 14.98
CA TYR A 215 -4.41 -6.86 14.76
C TYR A 215 -4.75 -7.19 13.30
N SER A 216 -5.44 -6.29 12.61
CA SER A 216 -5.74 -6.43 11.17
C SER A 216 -4.47 -6.51 10.32
N CYS A 217 -3.43 -5.72 10.63
CA CYS A 217 -2.13 -5.80 9.96
C CYS A 217 -1.36 -7.05 10.38
N LEU A 218 -1.34 -7.38 11.68
CA LEU A 218 -0.66 -8.58 12.17
C LEU A 218 -1.15 -9.86 11.46
N ARG A 219 -2.47 -10.02 11.30
CA ARG A 219 -3.05 -11.20 10.64
C ARG A 219 -2.60 -11.35 9.18
N LEU A 220 -2.34 -10.23 8.50
CA LEU A 220 -1.89 -10.23 7.11
C LEU A 220 -0.44 -10.66 6.93
N THR A 221 0.40 -10.55 7.96
CA THR A 221 1.80 -11.01 7.92
C THR A 221 1.91 -12.54 7.78
N GLY A 222 0.90 -13.29 8.25
CA GLY A 222 0.97 -14.74 8.41
C GLY A 222 1.80 -15.20 9.61
N TYR A 223 2.34 -14.29 10.42
CA TYR A 223 2.97 -14.63 11.70
C TYR A 223 1.89 -15.02 12.71
N ALA A 224 2.07 -16.19 13.34
CA ALA A 224 1.29 -16.54 14.50
C ALA A 224 1.71 -15.63 15.67
N PRO A 225 0.78 -15.00 16.41
CA PRO A 225 1.14 -14.29 17.62
C PRO A 225 1.89 -15.25 18.55
N VAL A 226 3.03 -14.81 19.09
CA VAL A 226 3.94 -15.63 19.92
C VAL A 226 3.24 -16.22 21.16
N SER A 227 2.02 -15.76 21.48
CA SER A 227 1.09 -16.40 22.42
C SER A 227 -0.35 -15.92 22.21
N ASP A 228 -1.32 -16.84 22.23
CA ASP A 228 -2.77 -16.56 22.20
C ASP A 228 -3.24 -15.60 23.32
N LYS A 229 -2.46 -15.44 24.39
CA LYS A 229 -2.75 -14.47 25.46
C LYS A 229 -2.44 -13.03 25.05
N VAL A 230 -1.44 -12.81 24.19
CA VAL A 230 -1.09 -11.47 23.67
C VAL A 230 -2.08 -11.05 22.60
N ALA A 231 -2.50 -11.96 21.72
CA ALA A 231 -3.55 -11.69 20.73
C ALA A 231 -4.89 -11.30 21.38
N LYS A 232 -5.24 -11.90 22.52
CA LYS A 232 -6.45 -11.55 23.28
C LYS A 232 -6.34 -10.23 24.05
N LEU A 233 -5.15 -9.80 24.44
CA LEU A 233 -4.96 -8.48 25.07
C LEU A 233 -5.07 -7.35 24.03
N ILE A 234 -4.52 -7.55 22.84
CA ILE A 234 -4.60 -6.59 21.71
C ILE A 234 -6.04 -6.44 21.19
N ALA A 235 -6.88 -7.47 21.29
CA ALA A 235 -8.28 -7.43 20.82
C ALA A 235 -9.28 -6.78 21.81
N ILE A 236 -8.86 -6.45 23.04
CA ILE A 236 -9.73 -5.95 24.12
C ILE A 236 -9.30 -4.54 24.60
N SER A 237 -8.25 -3.96 24.02
CA SER A 237 -7.87 -2.55 24.21
C SER A 237 -8.25 -1.71 23.00
#